data_AF-A0A7S3B0M4-F1
#
_entry.id   AF-A0A7S3B0M4-F1
#
_cell.length_a   1.000
_cell.length_b   1.000
_cell.length_c   1.000
_cell.angle_alpha   90.00
_cell.angle_beta   90.00
_cell.angle_gamma   90.00
#
_symmetry.space_group_name_H-M   'P 1'
#
loop_
_entity.id
_entity.type
_entity.pdbx_description
1 polymer ?
#
loop_
_entity_poly.entity_id
_entity_poly.type
_entity_poly.pdbx_seq_one_letter_code
_entity_poly.pdbx_strand_id
1 'polypeptide(L)'
;MAREHPDASGHHLSILAPLIEEFEASVKPAAVFLDYCCLFQHPRSEVENVKFKASFSAMNQLYGHQYTTLWVQSRMPADHIRSVDTSGWCFFEMTVGALGKRHHRHIDLGLLQVEHVRDFKAEVLDVCKAQRHPPLTPQRFNEELRQKVFTNKADHATVEKLYAKTFNEVLNFATVLHFGRLGWGDAQFIQVSDVLPYCAQLEELWLGYNEGLTDNAMTTIVAQLPASVRMLASEYTSVTLPARLQFA
;
A
#
# COMPACT_ATOMS: atom_id res chain seq x y z
N MET A 1 17.58 7.23 21.58
CA MET A 1 17.30 8.51 20.88
C MET A 1 16.78 9.52 21.90
N ALA A 2 16.52 10.78 21.53
CA ALA A 2 15.87 11.74 22.44
C ALA A 2 14.48 11.25 22.86
N ARG A 3 14.00 11.62 24.07
CA ARG A 3 12.69 11.19 24.58
C ARG A 3 11.51 11.58 23.68
N GLU A 4 11.66 12.66 22.93
CA GLU A 4 10.63 13.19 22.02
C GLU A 4 10.66 12.54 20.63
N HIS A 5 11.64 11.66 20.37
CA HIS A 5 11.72 10.93 19.12
C HIS A 5 10.59 9.90 19.02
N PRO A 6 9.93 9.73 17.85
CA PRO A 6 8.84 8.76 17.69
C PRO A 6 9.27 7.31 17.95
N ASP A 7 10.56 7.02 17.81
CA ASP A 7 11.21 5.74 18.13
C ASP A 7 12.23 5.89 19.27
N ALA A 8 11.84 6.43 20.43
CA ALA A 8 12.78 6.76 21.51
C ALA A 8 13.63 5.55 21.97
N SER A 9 13.03 4.35 21.98
CA SER A 9 13.66 3.08 22.34
C SER A 9 14.50 2.44 21.22
N GLY A 10 14.39 2.93 19.98
CA GLY A 10 15.09 2.35 18.83
C GLY A 10 14.50 1.03 18.33
N HIS A 11 13.25 0.71 18.69
CA HIS A 11 12.57 -0.53 18.29
C HIS A 11 12.41 -0.62 16.77
N HIS A 12 11.99 0.46 16.12
CA HIS A 12 11.83 0.44 14.67
C HIS A 12 13.17 0.50 13.94
N LEU A 13 14.13 1.27 14.46
CA LEU A 13 15.46 1.36 13.86
C LEU A 13 16.21 0.03 13.93
N SER A 14 16.10 -0.72 15.03
CA SER A 14 16.79 -2.01 15.18
C SER A 14 16.31 -3.06 14.16
N ILE A 15 15.07 -2.94 13.68
CA ILE A 15 14.51 -3.77 12.61
C ILE A 15 14.94 -3.23 11.24
N LEU A 16 14.78 -1.92 11.00
CA LEU A 16 14.99 -1.32 9.68
C LEU A 16 16.45 -1.31 9.22
N ALA A 17 17.39 -0.96 10.10
CA ALA A 17 18.79 -0.78 9.72
C ALA A 17 19.41 -2.02 9.03
N PRO A 18 19.38 -3.23 9.63
CA PRO A 18 19.94 -4.42 8.98
C PRO A 18 19.20 -4.80 7.69
N LEU A 19 17.88 -4.58 7.63
CA LEU A 19 17.09 -4.84 6.43
C LEU A 19 17.44 -3.91 5.28
N ILE A 20 17.70 -2.64 5.57
CA ILE A 20 18.13 -1.67 4.55
C ILE A 20 19.50 -2.07 4.01
N GLU A 21 20.46 -2.48 4.86
CA GLU A 21 21.79 -2.92 4.42
C GLU A 21 21.71 -4.12 3.47
N GLU A 22 20.92 -5.13 3.84
CA GLU A 22 20.70 -6.32 3.02
C GLU A 22 19.94 -5.99 1.72
N PHE A 23 18.88 -5.17 1.81
CA PHE A 23 18.13 -4.74 0.63
C PHE A 23 19.02 -3.94 -0.33
N GLU A 24 19.79 -2.99 0.18
CA GLU A 24 20.70 -2.17 -0.61
C GLU A 24 21.69 -3.07 -1.35
N ALA A 25 22.29 -4.08 -0.70
CA ALA A 25 23.18 -5.04 -1.35
C ALA A 25 22.55 -5.73 -2.59
N SER A 26 21.22 -5.87 -2.63
CA SER A 26 20.49 -6.56 -3.71
C SER A 26 19.96 -5.66 -4.84
N VAL A 27 19.80 -4.34 -4.65
CA VAL A 27 19.09 -3.46 -5.62
C VAL A 27 19.81 -2.17 -6.02
N LYS A 28 21.09 -1.97 -5.67
CA LYS A 28 21.78 -0.66 -5.79
C LYS A 28 21.62 0.04 -7.16
N PRO A 29 21.39 1.38 -7.17
CA PRO A 29 21.22 2.26 -6.00
C PRO A 29 19.78 2.27 -5.45
N ALA A 30 19.64 2.40 -4.12
CA ALA A 30 18.35 2.55 -3.45
C ALA A 30 18.24 3.91 -2.75
N ALA A 31 17.03 4.48 -2.73
CA ALA A 31 16.70 5.66 -1.93
C ALA A 31 15.67 5.27 -0.88
N VAL A 32 15.89 5.68 0.36
CA VAL A 32 14.99 5.42 1.49
C VAL A 32 14.31 6.73 1.89
N PHE A 33 12.98 6.69 1.99
CA PHE A 33 12.19 7.79 2.52
C PHE A 33 11.59 7.37 3.85
N LEU A 34 11.93 8.09 4.92
CA LEU A 34 11.31 7.98 6.24
C LEU A 34 10.77 9.36 6.58
N ASP A 35 9.46 9.48 6.78
CA ASP A 35 8.78 10.76 6.99
C ASP A 35 9.45 11.65 8.04
N TYR A 36 9.74 11.09 9.22
CA TYR A 36 10.36 11.80 10.33
C TYR A 36 11.76 12.31 9.98
N CYS A 37 12.53 11.51 9.23
CA CYS A 37 13.91 11.86 8.83
C CYS A 37 13.97 12.77 7.60
N CYS A 38 12.96 12.72 6.73
CA CYS A 38 12.94 13.43 5.45
C CYS A 38 12.15 14.75 5.50
N LEU A 39 11.31 14.96 6.52
CA LEU A 39 10.57 16.20 6.74
C LEU A 39 11.14 16.98 7.93
N PHE A 40 11.04 18.32 7.87
CA PHE A 40 11.42 19.17 8.99
C PHE A 40 10.54 18.91 10.21
N GLN A 41 11.16 18.65 11.36
CA GLN A 41 10.48 18.44 12.64
C GLN A 41 10.42 19.72 13.46
N HIS A 42 9.57 19.77 14.49
CA HIS A 42 9.49 20.92 15.38
C HIS A 42 10.73 21.05 16.30
N PRO A 43 11.09 22.28 16.71
CA PRO A 43 10.57 23.56 16.23
C PRO A 43 11.05 23.88 14.80
N ARG A 44 10.16 24.46 13.98
CA ARG A 44 10.43 24.83 12.59
C ARG A 44 10.49 26.34 12.43
N SER A 45 11.47 26.84 11.69
CA SER A 45 11.48 28.20 11.14
C SER A 45 10.38 28.38 10.08
N GLU A 46 10.12 29.62 9.66
CA GLU A 46 9.13 29.92 8.62
C GLU A 46 9.45 29.22 7.29
N VAL A 47 10.73 29.22 6.89
CA VAL A 47 11.21 28.58 5.66
C VAL A 47 11.03 27.05 5.74
N GLU A 48 11.36 26.45 6.88
CA GLU A 48 11.17 25.02 7.10
C GLU A 48 9.69 24.63 7.13
N ASN A 49 8.83 25.49 7.67
CA ASN A 49 7.39 25.27 7.67
C ASN A 49 6.81 25.27 6.25
N VAL A 50 7.27 26.17 5.37
CA VAL A 50 6.89 26.16 3.94
C VAL A 50 7.32 24.85 3.28
N LYS A 51 8.59 24.42 3.48
CA LYS A 51 9.11 23.17 2.92
C LYS A 51 8.36 21.95 3.46
N PHE A 52 8.09 21.89 4.76
CA PHE A 52 7.30 20.82 5.36
C PHE A 52 5.93 20.72 4.72
N LYS A 53 5.20 21.85 4.58
CA LYS A 53 3.85 21.83 3.99
C LYS A 53 3.87 21.31 2.56
N ALA A 54 4.86 21.72 1.77
CA ALA A 54 5.06 21.21 0.42
C ALA A 54 5.31 19.70 0.42
N SER A 55 6.29 19.22 1.20
CA SER A 55 6.61 17.78 1.30
C SER A 55 5.45 16.94 1.82
N PHE A 56 4.79 17.39 2.89
CA PHE A 56 3.64 16.72 3.51
C PHE A 56 2.47 16.58 2.53
N SER A 57 2.25 17.57 1.67
CA SER A 57 1.18 17.52 0.65
C SER A 57 1.45 16.54 -0.49
N ALA A 58 2.70 16.06 -0.63
CA ALA A 58 3.16 15.25 -1.74
C ALA A 58 3.66 13.85 -1.32
N MET A 59 4.01 13.62 -0.06
CA MET A 59 4.61 12.35 0.40
C MET A 59 3.76 11.11 0.08
N ASN A 60 2.43 11.26 0.04
CA ASN A 60 1.51 10.17 -0.27
C ASN A 60 1.68 9.63 -1.69
N GLN A 61 2.26 10.43 -2.61
CA GLN A 61 2.67 9.96 -3.92
C GLN A 61 3.79 8.92 -3.81
N LEU A 62 4.76 9.10 -2.90
CA LEU A 62 5.79 8.09 -2.64
C LEU A 62 5.16 6.81 -2.06
N TYR A 63 4.19 6.94 -1.16
CA TYR A 63 3.49 5.78 -0.60
C TYR A 63 2.66 5.05 -1.65
N GLY A 64 1.94 5.76 -2.51
CA GLY A 64 0.99 5.17 -3.47
C GLY A 64 1.61 4.71 -4.79
N HIS A 65 2.75 5.29 -5.20
CA HIS A 65 3.29 5.05 -6.55
C HIS A 65 3.66 3.58 -6.78
N GLN A 66 3.25 3.02 -7.92
CA GLN A 66 3.37 1.57 -8.20
C GLN A 66 4.81 1.02 -8.19
N TYR A 67 5.81 1.88 -8.42
CA TYR A 67 7.23 1.51 -8.49
C TYR A 67 8.00 1.74 -7.18
N THR A 68 7.41 2.34 -6.15
CA THR A 68 8.02 2.39 -4.83
C THR A 68 7.67 1.14 -4.03
N THR A 69 8.59 0.73 -3.17
CA THR A 69 8.37 -0.36 -2.21
C THR A 69 8.00 0.26 -0.86
N LEU A 70 6.82 -0.06 -0.34
CA LEU A 70 6.35 0.37 0.97
C LEU A 70 6.64 -0.73 1.99
N TRP A 71 7.38 -0.38 3.05
CA TRP A 71 7.59 -1.24 4.21
C TRP A 71 6.75 -0.72 5.38
N VAL A 72 5.84 -1.57 5.85
CA VAL A 72 4.99 -1.35 7.02
C VAL A 72 5.63 -2.05 8.20
N GLN A 73 5.56 -1.46 9.38
CA GLN A 73 5.95 -2.12 10.64
C GLN A 73 4.71 -2.21 11.54
N SER A 74 3.86 -3.20 11.30
CA SER A 74 2.62 -3.36 12.08
C SER A 74 2.83 -3.75 13.54
N ARG A 75 3.99 -4.35 13.86
CA ARG A 75 4.36 -4.77 15.21
C ARG A 75 4.98 -3.62 16.01
N MET A 76 4.17 -3.04 16.89
CA MET A 76 4.60 -1.97 17.79
C MET A 76 5.33 -2.51 19.05
N PRO A 77 6.13 -1.67 19.73
CA PRO A 77 6.64 -1.98 21.07
C PRO A 77 5.53 -2.34 22.06
N ALA A 78 5.83 -3.16 23.07
CA ALA A 78 4.83 -3.67 24.03
C ALA A 78 4.15 -2.57 24.87
N ASP A 79 4.82 -1.45 25.08
CA ASP A 79 4.33 -0.27 25.80
C ASP A 79 3.58 0.72 24.90
N HIS A 80 3.48 0.44 23.60
CA HIS A 80 2.80 1.31 22.66
C HIS A 80 1.27 1.13 22.73
N ILE A 81 0.57 2.25 22.93
CA ILE A 81 -0.87 2.26 23.28
C ILE A 81 -1.77 1.97 22.08
N ARG A 82 -1.33 2.26 20.85
CA ARG A 82 -2.17 2.16 19.63
C ARG A 82 -1.67 1.11 18.66
N SER A 83 -2.55 0.18 18.26
CA SER A 83 -2.24 -0.67 17.13
C SER A 83 -2.33 0.11 15.82
N VAL A 84 -1.56 -0.34 14.82
CA VAL A 84 -1.61 0.17 13.44
C VAL A 84 -3.05 0.09 12.88
N ASP A 85 -3.82 -0.93 13.24
CA ASP A 85 -5.20 -1.12 12.76
C ASP A 85 -6.21 -0.09 13.25
N THR A 86 -5.91 0.58 14.38
CA THR A 86 -6.81 1.57 15.00
C THR A 86 -6.49 3.00 14.60
N SER A 87 -5.27 3.27 14.12
CA SER A 87 -4.80 4.61 13.75
C SER A 87 -5.34 5.04 12.38
N GLY A 88 -5.95 6.23 12.31
CA GLY A 88 -6.44 6.79 11.05
C GLY A 88 -5.35 7.10 10.03
N TRP A 89 -4.18 7.57 10.50
CA TRP A 89 -3.02 7.81 9.63
C TRP A 89 -2.42 6.51 9.10
N CYS A 90 -2.24 5.51 9.97
CA CYS A 90 -1.69 4.22 9.53
C CYS A 90 -2.63 3.52 8.55
N PHE A 91 -3.94 3.55 8.82
CA PHE A 91 -4.94 3.04 7.87
C PHE A 91 -4.82 3.73 6.51
N PHE A 92 -4.76 5.06 6.49
CA PHE A 92 -4.56 5.83 5.27
C PHE A 92 -3.29 5.43 4.49
N GLU A 93 -2.14 5.32 5.16
CA GLU A 93 -0.86 4.98 4.53
C GLU A 93 -0.89 3.58 3.93
N MET A 94 -1.45 2.60 4.67
CA MET A 94 -1.63 1.23 4.19
C MET A 94 -2.58 1.17 3.00
N THR A 95 -3.72 1.86 3.04
CA THR A 95 -4.68 1.85 1.92
C THR A 95 -4.08 2.52 0.67
N VAL A 96 -3.40 3.65 0.82
CA VAL A 96 -2.69 4.31 -0.29
C VAL A 96 -1.65 3.37 -0.90
N GLY A 97 -0.87 2.67 -0.07
CA GLY A 97 0.11 1.69 -0.51
C GLY A 97 -0.48 0.47 -1.23
N ALA A 98 -1.77 0.19 -1.04
CA ALA A 98 -2.44 -0.96 -1.62
C ALA A 98 -3.09 -0.70 -3.01
N LEU A 99 -3.13 0.56 -3.47
CA LEU A 99 -3.89 0.96 -4.67
C LEU A 99 -3.49 0.20 -5.95
N GLY A 100 -2.19 0.07 -6.24
CA GLY A 100 -1.75 -0.51 -7.50
C GLY A 100 -0.38 -1.20 -7.49
N LYS A 101 0.27 -1.32 -6.32
CA LYS A 101 1.59 -1.94 -6.21
C LYS A 101 1.55 -3.42 -6.57
N ARG A 102 2.67 -4.00 -7.00
CA ARG A 102 2.82 -5.47 -7.09
C ARG A 102 2.91 -6.10 -5.69
N HIS A 103 2.63 -7.40 -5.59
CA HIS A 103 2.65 -8.17 -4.33
C HIS A 103 3.97 -8.04 -3.53
N HIS A 104 5.12 -7.87 -4.18
CA HIS A 104 6.42 -7.72 -3.51
C HIS A 104 6.82 -6.26 -3.22
N ARG A 105 5.89 -5.30 -3.39
CA ARG A 105 6.14 -3.86 -3.19
C ARG A 105 5.33 -3.25 -2.06
N HIS A 106 4.48 -4.02 -1.40
CA HIS A 106 3.82 -3.64 -0.16
C HIS A 106 4.13 -4.75 0.83
N ILE A 107 4.98 -4.46 1.80
CA ILE A 107 5.57 -5.46 2.68
C ILE A 107 5.28 -5.06 4.12
N ASP A 108 4.78 -5.98 4.94
CA ASP A 108 4.61 -5.79 6.38
C ASP A 108 5.68 -6.56 7.16
N LEU A 109 6.68 -5.82 7.64
CA LEU A 109 7.79 -6.31 8.45
C LEU A 109 7.33 -6.77 9.85
N GLY A 110 6.12 -6.41 10.28
CA GLY A 110 5.54 -6.97 11.50
C GLY A 110 5.30 -8.49 11.43
N LEU A 111 5.30 -9.05 10.21
CA LEU A 111 5.20 -10.48 9.93
C LEU A 111 6.55 -11.21 9.92
N LEU A 112 7.68 -10.51 10.11
CA LEU A 112 8.98 -11.15 10.17
C LEU A 112 9.01 -12.23 11.25
N GLN A 113 9.52 -13.39 10.87
CA GLN A 113 9.63 -14.58 11.72
C GLN A 113 11.07 -14.83 12.18
N VAL A 114 12.02 -14.10 11.63
CA VAL A 114 13.45 -14.21 11.95
C VAL A 114 13.96 -12.93 12.58
N GLU A 115 14.92 -13.05 13.48
CA GLU A 115 15.60 -11.89 14.08
C GLU A 115 16.66 -11.30 13.16
N HIS A 116 17.31 -12.15 12.35
CA HIS A 116 18.40 -11.75 11.46
C HIS A 116 18.12 -12.28 10.06
N VAL A 117 17.91 -11.36 9.11
CA VAL A 117 17.66 -11.70 7.71
C VAL A 117 18.97 -12.00 7.00
N ARG A 118 19.01 -13.11 6.25
CA ARG A 118 20.14 -13.56 5.42
C ARG A 118 19.77 -13.71 3.95
N ASP A 119 18.49 -13.89 3.66
CA ASP A 119 17.96 -13.90 2.30
C ASP A 119 16.73 -12.99 2.27
N PHE A 120 16.92 -11.75 1.78
CA PHE A 120 15.84 -10.78 1.71
C PHE A 120 14.63 -11.29 0.92
N LYS A 121 14.84 -12.09 -0.12
CA LYS A 121 13.73 -12.58 -0.94
C LYS A 121 12.94 -13.65 -0.20
N ALA A 122 13.61 -14.68 0.29
CA ALA A 122 12.93 -15.81 0.92
C ALA A 122 12.35 -15.44 2.30
N GLU A 123 13.05 -14.62 3.08
CA GLU A 123 12.70 -14.36 4.49
C GLU A 123 11.89 -13.08 4.67
N VAL A 124 11.98 -12.12 3.73
CA VAL A 124 11.20 -10.88 3.78
C VAL A 124 10.16 -10.86 2.66
N LEU A 125 10.58 -10.92 1.40
CA LEU A 125 9.62 -10.76 0.31
C LEU A 125 8.57 -11.85 0.35
N ASP A 126 8.90 -13.13 0.57
CA ASP A 126 7.92 -14.21 0.55
C ASP A 126 7.05 -14.31 1.81
N VAL A 127 7.59 -13.93 2.98
CA VAL A 127 6.90 -14.01 4.29
C VAL A 127 6.08 -12.76 4.56
N CYS A 128 6.63 -11.59 4.25
CA CYS A 128 6.09 -10.29 4.64
C CYS A 128 5.26 -9.63 3.55
N LYS A 129 4.76 -10.34 2.52
CA LYS A 129 3.92 -9.74 1.43
C LYS A 129 2.66 -9.03 1.90
N ALA A 130 2.33 -9.16 3.19
CA ALA A 130 1.18 -8.61 3.87
C ALA A 130 -0.16 -9.03 3.27
N GLN A 131 -1.16 -9.25 4.13
CA GLN A 131 -2.55 -9.30 3.69
C GLN A 131 -3.05 -7.87 3.44
N ARG A 132 -2.47 -7.18 2.46
CA ARG A 132 -2.96 -5.86 2.06
C ARG A 132 -4.43 -5.98 1.64
N HIS A 133 -5.24 -5.01 2.03
CA HIS A 133 -6.62 -4.94 1.59
C HIS A 133 -6.73 -4.59 0.10
N PRO A 134 -7.82 -4.98 -0.57
CA PRO A 134 -8.10 -4.49 -1.91
C PRO A 134 -8.23 -2.95 -1.93
N PRO A 135 -7.93 -2.30 -3.06
CA PRO A 135 -8.14 -0.86 -3.20
C PRO A 135 -9.57 -0.49 -2.82
N LEU A 136 -9.72 0.61 -2.08
CA LEU A 136 -11.01 1.14 -1.64
C LEU A 136 -11.42 2.33 -2.51
N THR A 137 -12.69 2.42 -2.89
CA THR A 137 -13.23 3.68 -3.41
C THR A 137 -13.14 4.77 -2.33
N PRO A 138 -13.07 6.07 -2.69
CA PRO A 138 -13.09 7.15 -1.69
C PRO A 138 -14.28 7.06 -0.73
N GLN A 139 -15.44 6.59 -1.21
CA GLN A 139 -16.62 6.39 -0.36
C GLN A 139 -16.37 5.31 0.70
N ARG A 140 -15.94 4.10 0.31
CA ARG A 140 -15.70 3.00 1.26
C ARG A 140 -14.56 3.33 2.22
N PHE A 141 -13.51 3.99 1.73
CA PHE A 141 -12.44 4.48 2.59
C PHE A 141 -12.97 5.40 3.68
N ASN A 142 -13.83 6.37 3.34
CA ASN A 142 -14.42 7.27 4.33
C ASN A 142 -15.33 6.54 5.33
N GLU A 143 -16.05 5.50 4.90
CA GLU A 143 -16.88 4.68 5.79
C GLU A 143 -16.02 3.94 6.84
N GLU A 144 -14.91 3.35 6.41
CA GLU A 144 -13.95 2.69 7.31
C GLU A 144 -13.18 3.69 8.19
N LEU A 145 -12.80 4.84 7.64
CA LEU A 145 -12.04 5.87 8.34
C LEU A 145 -12.78 6.41 9.57
N ARG A 146 -14.12 6.47 9.52
CA ARG A 146 -14.97 6.90 10.65
C ARG A 146 -14.79 6.04 11.91
N GLN A 147 -14.34 4.79 11.74
CA GLN A 147 -14.08 3.87 12.84
C GLN A 147 -12.64 3.98 13.39
N LYS A 148 -11.81 4.84 12.79
CA LYS A 148 -10.39 5.00 13.15
C LYS A 148 -10.19 6.15 14.12
N VAL A 149 -9.08 6.08 14.86
CA VAL A 149 -8.72 7.03 15.90
C VAL A 149 -7.67 8.03 15.38
N PHE A 150 -7.93 9.30 15.63
CA PHE A 150 -6.98 10.39 15.39
C PHE A 150 -6.58 11.07 16.69
N THR A 151 -5.30 11.40 16.84
CA THR A 151 -4.82 12.23 17.96
C THR A 151 -5.33 13.66 17.82
N ASN A 152 -5.38 14.19 16.59
CA ASN A 152 -5.95 15.49 16.27
C ASN A 152 -7.21 15.29 15.41
N LYS A 153 -8.37 15.69 15.92
CA LYS A 153 -9.66 15.52 15.22
C LYS A 153 -9.71 16.21 13.84
N ALA A 154 -8.95 17.29 13.65
CA ALA A 154 -8.88 17.99 12.36
C ALA A 154 -8.21 17.15 11.25
N ASP A 155 -7.44 16.13 11.62
CA ASP A 155 -6.75 15.25 10.68
C ASP A 155 -7.75 14.39 9.90
N HIS A 156 -8.92 14.07 10.46
CA HIS A 156 -9.90 13.21 9.78
C HIS A 156 -10.31 13.78 8.41
N ALA A 157 -10.78 15.04 8.38
CA ALA A 157 -11.16 15.70 7.13
C ALA A 157 -9.97 15.94 6.19
N THR A 158 -8.75 16.02 6.75
CA THR A 158 -7.52 16.14 5.96
C THR A 158 -7.21 14.82 5.26
N VAL A 159 -7.31 13.69 5.97
CA VAL A 159 -7.07 12.35 5.45
C VAL A 159 -8.09 11.95 4.40
N GLU A 160 -9.38 12.24 4.59
CA GLU A 160 -10.40 11.98 3.56
C GLU A 160 -10.06 12.67 2.22
N LYS A 161 -9.67 13.95 2.29
CA LYS A 161 -9.28 14.73 1.10
C LYS A 161 -7.99 14.22 0.48
N LEU A 162 -6.98 13.89 1.29
CA LEU A 162 -5.71 13.35 0.81
C LEU A 162 -5.91 11.99 0.13
N TYR A 163 -6.76 11.12 0.68
CA TYR A 163 -7.06 9.83 0.08
C TYR A 163 -7.77 9.98 -1.25
N ALA A 164 -8.87 10.75 -1.31
CA ALA A 164 -9.60 10.96 -2.55
C ALA A 164 -8.72 11.56 -3.65
N LYS A 165 -7.85 12.51 -3.30
CA LYS A 165 -6.86 13.08 -4.22
C LYS A 165 -5.88 12.01 -4.71
N THR A 166 -5.23 11.28 -3.79
CA THR A 166 -4.21 10.28 -4.11
C THR A 166 -4.79 9.11 -4.92
N PHE A 167 -6.00 8.65 -4.58
CA PHE A 167 -6.75 7.64 -5.30
C PHE A 167 -6.89 8.01 -6.78
N ASN A 168 -7.35 9.23 -7.07
CA ASN A 168 -7.50 9.71 -8.44
C ASN A 168 -6.14 9.86 -9.13
N GLU A 169 -5.14 10.43 -8.45
CA GLU A 169 -3.80 10.61 -9.02
C GLU A 169 -3.11 9.29 -9.35
N VAL A 170 -3.40 8.20 -8.62
CA VAL A 170 -2.82 6.87 -8.85
C VAL A 170 -3.62 6.05 -9.84
N LEU A 171 -4.94 5.89 -9.64
CA LEU A 171 -5.74 4.95 -10.43
C LEU A 171 -6.20 5.50 -11.77
N ASN A 172 -6.47 6.80 -11.88
CA ASN A 172 -6.94 7.39 -13.15
C ASN A 172 -5.90 7.28 -14.27
N PHE A 173 -4.61 7.28 -13.90
CA PHE A 173 -3.47 7.20 -14.82
C PHE A 173 -2.79 5.83 -14.83
N ALA A 174 -3.31 4.86 -14.07
CA ALA A 174 -2.76 3.51 -14.06
C ALA A 174 -3.07 2.80 -15.37
N THR A 175 -2.04 2.49 -16.16
CA THR A 175 -2.15 1.68 -17.38
C THR A 175 -2.05 0.19 -17.11
N VAL A 176 -1.44 -0.20 -15.99
CA VAL A 176 -1.29 -1.59 -15.57
C VAL A 176 -1.59 -1.70 -14.08
N LEU A 177 -2.46 -2.64 -13.71
CA LEU A 177 -2.71 -2.99 -12.30
C LEU A 177 -2.34 -4.44 -12.04
N HIS A 178 -1.61 -4.65 -10.94
CA HIS A 178 -1.14 -5.97 -10.53
C HIS A 178 -1.74 -6.39 -9.19
N PHE A 179 -2.70 -7.31 -9.26
CA PHE A 179 -3.33 -7.95 -8.11
C PHE A 179 -3.07 -9.46 -8.03
N GLY A 180 -2.07 -9.95 -8.75
CA GLY A 180 -1.66 -11.35 -8.70
C GLY A 180 -0.82 -11.70 -7.46
N ARG A 181 -0.92 -12.97 -7.00
CA ARG A 181 -0.18 -13.54 -5.85
C ARG A 181 -0.48 -12.87 -4.51
N LEU A 182 -1.75 -12.56 -4.25
CA LEU A 182 -2.18 -11.90 -3.01
C LEU A 182 -2.96 -12.83 -2.07
N GLY A 183 -3.25 -14.06 -2.52
CA GLY A 183 -4.10 -15.00 -1.77
C GLY A 183 -5.54 -14.52 -1.63
N TRP A 184 -5.96 -13.59 -2.48
CA TRP A 184 -7.30 -13.01 -2.48
C TRP A 184 -8.32 -14.01 -3.06
N GLY A 185 -9.53 -13.97 -2.52
CA GLY A 185 -10.68 -14.70 -3.07
C GLY A 185 -11.72 -13.77 -3.66
N ASP A 186 -12.87 -14.33 -4.00
CA ASP A 186 -13.98 -13.59 -4.62
C ASP A 186 -14.38 -12.33 -3.87
N ALA A 187 -14.45 -12.37 -2.53
CA ALA A 187 -14.86 -11.21 -1.73
C ALA A 187 -13.93 -10.00 -1.98
N GLN A 188 -12.62 -10.23 -2.05
CA GLN A 188 -11.64 -9.20 -2.34
C GLN A 188 -11.73 -8.72 -3.79
N PHE A 189 -11.94 -9.62 -4.75
CA PHE A 189 -12.03 -9.25 -6.16
C PHE A 189 -13.33 -8.54 -6.54
N ILE A 190 -14.42 -8.81 -5.83
CA ILE A 190 -15.64 -7.98 -5.91
C ILE A 190 -15.31 -6.55 -5.47
N GLN A 191 -14.55 -6.37 -4.38
CA GLN A 191 -14.11 -5.04 -3.98
C GLN A 191 -13.16 -4.37 -5.00
N VAL A 192 -12.27 -5.14 -5.63
CA VAL A 192 -11.47 -4.64 -6.77
C VAL A 192 -12.36 -4.13 -7.89
N SER A 193 -13.46 -4.84 -8.21
CA SER A 193 -14.36 -4.45 -9.30
C SER A 193 -14.97 -3.05 -9.10
N ASP A 194 -15.17 -2.62 -7.85
CA ASP A 194 -15.75 -1.31 -7.54
C ASP A 194 -14.82 -0.13 -7.88
N VAL A 195 -13.51 -0.35 -8.00
CA VAL A 195 -12.54 0.71 -8.36
C VAL A 195 -12.22 0.75 -9.84
N LEU A 196 -12.51 -0.32 -10.59
CA LEU A 196 -12.21 -0.43 -12.01
C LEU A 196 -12.80 0.73 -12.85
N PRO A 197 -14.04 1.21 -12.60
CA PRO A 197 -14.60 2.34 -13.36
C PRO A 197 -13.80 3.65 -13.24
N TYR A 198 -12.94 3.78 -12.23
CA TYR A 198 -12.08 4.96 -12.02
C TYR A 198 -10.74 4.85 -12.76
N CYS A 199 -10.44 3.70 -13.37
CA CYS A 199 -9.16 3.41 -14.02
C CYS A 199 -9.24 3.71 -15.53
N ALA A 200 -9.51 4.96 -15.89
CA ALA A 200 -9.85 5.35 -17.27
C ALA A 200 -8.79 5.04 -18.34
N GLN A 201 -7.53 4.85 -17.94
CA GLN A 201 -6.41 4.54 -18.84
C GLN A 201 -5.89 3.09 -18.67
N LEU A 202 -6.61 2.24 -17.94
CA LEU A 202 -6.16 0.87 -17.67
C LEU A 202 -6.14 0.05 -18.95
N GLU A 203 -4.98 -0.49 -19.30
CA GLU A 203 -4.79 -1.36 -20.46
C GLU A 203 -4.66 -2.82 -20.04
N GLU A 204 -4.05 -3.09 -18.87
CA GLU A 204 -3.74 -4.45 -18.42
C GLU A 204 -4.09 -4.68 -16.96
N LEU A 205 -4.88 -5.73 -16.69
CA LEU A 205 -5.25 -6.17 -15.36
C LEU A 205 -4.72 -7.58 -15.09
N TRP A 206 -3.86 -7.72 -14.08
CA TRP A 206 -3.20 -8.98 -13.74
C TRP A 206 -3.71 -9.53 -12.40
N LEU A 207 -4.48 -10.61 -12.43
CA LEU A 207 -5.15 -11.24 -11.28
C LEU A 207 -4.61 -12.64 -10.96
N GLY A 208 -3.67 -13.16 -11.74
CA GLY A 208 -3.20 -14.55 -11.64
C GLY A 208 -2.59 -14.94 -10.29
N TYR A 209 -2.49 -16.24 -10.04
CA TYR A 209 -1.99 -16.84 -8.80
C TYR A 209 -2.81 -16.43 -7.57
N ASN A 210 -4.13 -16.40 -7.73
CA ASN A 210 -5.09 -16.26 -6.65
C ASN A 210 -6.10 -17.40 -6.77
N GLU A 211 -5.82 -18.53 -6.13
CA GLU A 211 -6.63 -19.75 -6.24
C GLU A 211 -8.09 -19.53 -5.78
N GLY A 212 -8.32 -18.59 -4.86
CA GLY A 212 -9.66 -18.26 -4.38
C GLY A 212 -10.51 -17.42 -5.35
N LEU A 213 -9.96 -16.98 -6.49
CA LEU A 213 -10.71 -16.25 -7.53
C LEU A 213 -11.45 -17.25 -8.41
N THR A 214 -12.77 -17.14 -8.45
CA THR A 214 -13.68 -17.98 -9.21
C THR A 214 -14.43 -17.20 -10.31
N ASP A 215 -15.20 -17.91 -11.13
CA ASP A 215 -16.04 -17.32 -12.18
C ASP A 215 -17.07 -16.29 -11.66
N ASN A 216 -17.49 -16.42 -10.40
CA ASN A 216 -18.47 -15.52 -9.78
C ASN A 216 -17.91 -14.09 -9.67
N ALA A 217 -16.74 -13.91 -9.06
CA ALA A 217 -16.10 -12.61 -9.01
C ALA A 217 -15.59 -12.16 -10.39
N MET A 218 -15.11 -13.11 -11.22
CA MET A 218 -14.63 -12.78 -12.56
C MET A 218 -15.71 -12.14 -13.44
N THR A 219 -16.95 -12.63 -13.36
CA THR A 219 -18.10 -12.04 -14.08
C THR A 219 -18.31 -10.58 -13.66
N THR A 220 -18.19 -10.30 -12.37
CA THR A 220 -18.33 -8.94 -11.82
C THR A 220 -17.18 -8.03 -12.28
N ILE A 221 -15.94 -8.54 -12.28
CA ILE A 221 -14.77 -7.83 -12.78
C ILE A 221 -14.97 -7.43 -14.24
N VAL A 222 -15.31 -8.39 -15.10
CA VAL A 222 -15.48 -8.16 -16.55
C VAL A 222 -16.55 -7.10 -16.82
N ALA A 223 -17.64 -7.10 -16.05
CA ALA A 223 -18.71 -6.11 -16.19
C ALA A 223 -18.29 -4.68 -15.82
N GLN A 224 -17.23 -4.50 -15.03
CA GLN A 224 -16.73 -3.20 -14.55
C GLN A 224 -15.44 -2.77 -15.24
N LEU A 225 -14.91 -3.55 -16.20
CA LEU A 225 -13.69 -3.20 -16.90
C LEU A 225 -13.86 -1.89 -17.69
N PRO A 226 -12.91 -0.96 -17.61
CA PRO A 226 -12.82 0.17 -18.53
C PRO A 226 -12.68 -0.32 -19.98
N ALA A 227 -13.26 0.44 -20.91
CA ALA A 227 -13.16 0.15 -22.35
C ALA A 227 -11.72 0.18 -22.89
N SER A 228 -10.76 0.76 -22.14
CA SER A 228 -9.34 0.80 -22.48
C SER A 228 -8.61 -0.53 -22.24
N VAL A 229 -9.21 -1.46 -21.49
CA VAL A 229 -8.54 -2.72 -21.12
C VAL A 229 -8.39 -3.60 -22.34
N ARG A 230 -7.15 -3.93 -22.69
CA ARG A 230 -6.78 -4.85 -23.77
C ARG A 230 -6.34 -6.22 -23.28
N MET A 231 -5.96 -6.34 -22.01
CA MET A 231 -5.48 -7.59 -21.44
C MET A 231 -6.00 -7.82 -20.03
N LEU A 232 -6.60 -8.98 -19.81
CA LEU A 232 -6.93 -9.52 -18.50
C LEU A 232 -6.24 -10.86 -18.32
N ALA A 233 -5.37 -10.97 -17.31
CA ALA A 233 -4.58 -12.16 -17.02
C ALA A 233 -5.03 -12.79 -15.70
N SER A 234 -5.40 -14.07 -15.73
CA SER A 234 -5.89 -14.83 -14.57
C SER A 234 -5.28 -16.23 -14.52
N GLU A 235 -4.00 -16.35 -14.86
CA GLU A 235 -3.30 -17.64 -14.79
C GLU A 235 -3.30 -18.19 -13.36
N TYR A 236 -3.42 -19.50 -13.18
CA TYR A 236 -3.38 -20.15 -11.85
C TYR A 236 -4.45 -19.62 -10.87
N THR A 237 -5.70 -19.56 -11.34
CA THR A 237 -6.90 -19.28 -10.54
C THR A 237 -7.91 -20.42 -10.73
N SER A 238 -9.08 -20.36 -10.06
CA SER A 238 -10.20 -21.30 -10.29
C SER A 238 -11.20 -20.80 -11.34
N VAL A 239 -10.82 -19.83 -12.16
CA VAL A 239 -11.64 -19.29 -13.26
C VAL A 239 -11.59 -20.23 -14.46
N THR A 240 -12.73 -20.47 -15.10
CA THR A 240 -12.84 -21.35 -16.28
C THR A 240 -12.54 -20.64 -17.60
N LEU A 241 -12.58 -19.31 -17.62
CA LEU A 241 -12.17 -18.48 -18.76
C LEU A 241 -10.69 -18.72 -19.13
N PRO A 242 -10.31 -18.46 -20.40
CA PRO A 242 -8.92 -18.49 -20.82
C PRO A 242 -8.03 -17.68 -19.87
N ALA A 243 -6.86 -18.24 -19.56
CA ALA A 243 -5.91 -17.65 -18.62
C ALA A 243 -5.44 -16.24 -19.01
N ARG A 244 -5.58 -15.88 -20.30
CA ARG A 244 -5.45 -14.52 -20.82
C ARG A 244 -6.60 -14.22 -21.76
N LEU A 245 -7.33 -13.15 -21.48
CA LEU A 245 -8.31 -12.56 -22.37
C LEU A 245 -7.71 -11.33 -23.03
N GLN A 246 -7.73 -11.29 -24.36
CA GLN A 246 -7.37 -10.13 -25.15
C GLN A 246 -8.64 -9.47 -25.66
N PHE A 247 -8.74 -8.15 -25.51
CA PHE A 247 -9.83 -7.33 -26.03
C PHE A 247 -9.33 -6.53 -27.23
N ALA A 248 -10.24 -6.22 -28.15
CA ALA A 248 -9.95 -5.49 -29.38
C ALA A 248 -9.81 -3.98 -29.14
#